data_AF-A0A957UJW9-F1
#
_entry.id   AF-A0A957UJW9-F1
#
_cell.length_a   1.000
_cell.length_b   1.000
_cell.length_c   1.000
_cell.angle_alpha   90.00
_cell.angle_beta   90.00
_cell.angle_gamma   90.00
#
_symmetry.space_group_name_H-M   'P 1'
#
loop_
_entity.id
_entity.type
_entity.pdbx_description
1 polymer ?
#
loop_
_entity_poly.entity_id
_entity_poly.type
_entity_poly.pdbx_seq_one_letter_code
_entity_poly.pdbx_strand_id
1 'polypeptide(L)'
;SGAADVLAALGVHTRLTAEQAADCIEEVGMAFLFAPAFHPAMRHAIMPRRQLAARTVFNILGPLTNPASATHMLIGVFDPSLTEPMANVLGQMGVIAAFVVHGADGLDELSITGVNRVSHLLNGQVETFELDPIELGLPRAALADLQGG
;
A
#
# COMPACT_ATOMS: atom_id res chain seq x y z
N SER A 1 12.79 9.22 3.67
CA SER A 1 13.20 8.72 2.33
C SER A 1 12.03 7.94 1.72
N GLY A 2 11.88 7.90 0.40
CA GLY A 2 10.85 7.09 -0.26
C GLY A 2 11.42 5.79 -0.86
N ALA A 3 10.56 4.81 -1.13
CA ALA A 3 10.98 3.53 -1.75
C ALA A 3 11.75 3.74 -3.07
N ALA A 4 11.33 4.70 -3.91
CA ALA A 4 12.02 5.03 -5.15
C ALA A 4 13.45 5.56 -4.92
N ASP A 5 13.67 6.35 -3.86
CA ASP A 5 14.98 6.91 -3.52
C ASP A 5 15.94 5.80 -3.06
N VAL A 6 15.44 4.88 -2.22
CA VAL A 6 16.19 3.72 -1.73
C VAL A 6 16.58 2.81 -2.90
N LEU A 7 15.63 2.48 -3.78
CA LEU A 7 15.89 1.67 -4.96
C LEU A 7 16.92 2.32 -5.90
N ALA A 8 16.80 3.63 -6.14
CA ALA A 8 17.76 4.37 -6.95
C ALA A 8 19.18 4.37 -6.32
N ALA A 9 19.28 4.51 -4.99
CA ALA A 9 20.56 4.43 -4.28
C ALA A 9 21.20 3.04 -4.37
N LEU A 10 20.40 1.99 -4.51
CA LEU A 10 20.84 0.61 -4.76
C LEU A 10 21.16 0.32 -6.25
N GLY A 11 21.03 1.31 -7.13
CA GLY A 11 21.33 1.19 -8.56
C GLY A 11 20.18 0.67 -9.42
N VAL A 12 18.96 0.57 -8.87
CA VAL A 12 17.78 0.13 -9.63
C VAL A 12 17.28 1.28 -10.52
N HIS A 13 17.05 0.98 -11.79
CA HIS A 13 16.40 1.92 -12.69
C HIS A 13 14.88 1.95 -12.45
N THR A 14 14.39 2.97 -11.74
CA THR A 14 12.99 3.05 -11.30
C THR A 14 12.02 3.65 -12.33
N ARG A 15 12.53 4.14 -13.46
CA ARG A 15 11.71 4.82 -14.49
C ARG A 15 11.50 3.93 -15.73
N LEU A 16 10.91 2.78 -15.50
CA LEU A 16 10.56 1.83 -16.56
C LEU A 16 9.34 2.34 -17.36
N THR A 17 9.30 2.01 -18.65
CA THR A 17 8.04 2.06 -19.42
C THR A 17 7.10 0.93 -18.99
N ALA A 18 5.85 0.97 -19.44
CA ALA A 18 4.89 -0.10 -19.14
C ALA A 18 5.34 -1.45 -19.71
N GLU A 19 5.92 -1.45 -20.90
CA GLU A 19 6.46 -2.64 -21.57
C GLU A 19 7.63 -3.21 -20.79
N GLN A 20 8.60 -2.37 -20.40
CA GLN A 20 9.75 -2.82 -19.60
C GLN A 20 9.35 -3.36 -18.24
N ALA A 21 8.33 -2.75 -17.60
CA ALA A 21 7.81 -3.25 -16.34
C ALA A 21 7.11 -4.61 -16.52
N ALA A 22 6.38 -4.83 -17.62
CA ALA A 22 5.80 -6.11 -17.95
C ALA A 22 6.88 -7.18 -18.16
N ASP A 23 7.93 -6.86 -18.93
CA ASP A 23 9.07 -7.76 -19.15
C ASP A 23 9.75 -8.14 -17.81
N CYS A 24 9.97 -7.18 -16.90
CA CYS A 24 10.51 -7.47 -15.58
C CYS A 24 9.61 -8.39 -14.74
N ILE A 25 8.28 -8.24 -14.84
CA ILE A 25 7.34 -9.13 -14.14
C ILE A 25 7.44 -10.54 -14.70
N GLU A 26 7.47 -10.71 -16.02
CA GLU A 26 7.53 -12.02 -16.66
C GLU A 26 8.89 -12.72 -16.44
N GLU A 27 10.00 -12.00 -16.50
CA GLU A 27 11.34 -12.59 -16.40
C GLU A 27 11.85 -12.73 -14.95
N VAL A 28 11.56 -11.75 -14.09
CA VAL A 28 12.12 -11.66 -12.73
C VAL A 28 11.06 -11.91 -11.65
N GLY A 29 9.78 -11.79 -11.98
CA GLY A 29 8.67 -11.93 -11.04
C GLY A 29 8.37 -10.66 -10.23
N MET A 30 9.01 -9.52 -10.56
CA MET A 30 8.77 -8.24 -9.88
C MET A 30 9.08 -7.03 -10.75
N ALA A 31 8.34 -5.95 -10.55
CA ALA A 31 8.66 -4.63 -11.08
C ALA A 31 8.26 -3.53 -10.10
N PHE A 32 8.99 -2.41 -10.13
CA PHE A 32 8.63 -1.21 -9.39
C PHE A 32 7.92 -0.22 -10.31
N LEU A 33 6.63 0.03 -10.04
CA LEU A 33 5.79 0.90 -10.86
C LEU A 33 5.81 2.33 -10.30
N PHE A 34 6.64 3.20 -10.87
CA PHE A 34 6.81 4.56 -10.37
C PHE A 34 5.59 5.44 -10.72
N ALA A 35 4.77 5.76 -9.71
CA ALA A 35 3.45 6.39 -9.88
C ALA A 35 3.38 7.62 -10.81
N PRO A 36 4.35 8.57 -10.85
CA PRO A 36 4.31 9.69 -11.80
C PRO A 36 4.26 9.27 -13.28
N ALA A 37 4.80 8.10 -13.62
CA ALA A 37 4.77 7.56 -14.98
C ALA A 37 3.42 6.93 -15.34
N PHE A 38 2.67 6.42 -14.36
CA PHE A 38 1.44 5.64 -14.59
C PHE A 38 0.15 6.42 -14.29
N HIS A 39 0.21 7.53 -13.55
CA HIS A 39 -0.97 8.34 -13.22
C HIS A 39 -0.81 9.81 -13.65
N PRO A 40 -0.54 10.11 -14.93
CA PRO A 40 -0.24 11.48 -15.38
C PRO A 40 -1.40 12.45 -15.11
N ALA A 41 -2.65 11.97 -15.08
CA ALA A 41 -3.83 12.78 -14.76
C ALA A 41 -3.82 13.34 -13.32
N MET A 42 -3.16 12.66 -12.38
CA MET A 42 -3.05 13.13 -10.99
C MET A 42 -2.35 14.48 -10.86
N ARG A 43 -1.56 14.90 -11.86
CA ARG A 43 -0.92 16.23 -11.89
C ARG A 43 -1.93 17.38 -11.78
N HIS A 44 -3.15 17.18 -12.28
CA HIS A 44 -4.21 18.19 -12.27
C HIS A 44 -4.79 18.41 -10.87
N ALA A 45 -4.65 17.43 -9.98
CA ALA A 45 -5.11 17.51 -8.59
C ALA A 45 -4.05 18.09 -7.64
N ILE A 46 -2.79 18.29 -8.08
CA ILE A 46 -1.69 18.72 -7.20
C ILE A 46 -1.94 20.11 -6.60
N MET A 47 -2.30 21.10 -7.40
CA MET A 47 -2.52 22.47 -6.89
C MET A 47 -3.70 22.54 -5.91
N PRO A 48 -4.90 21.99 -6.23
CA PRO A 48 -6.01 21.96 -5.27
C PRO A 48 -5.65 21.24 -3.95
N ARG A 49 -4.94 20.11 -4.03
CA ARG A 49 -4.51 19.37 -2.83
C ARG A 49 -3.58 20.18 -1.94
N ARG A 50 -2.63 20.93 -2.53
CA ARG A 50 -1.72 21.80 -1.76
C ARG A 50 -2.46 22.94 -1.07
N GLN A 51 -3.49 23.50 -1.70
CA GLN A 51 -4.28 24.59 -1.13
C GLN A 51 -5.16 24.14 0.04
N LEU A 52 -5.74 22.93 -0.05
CA LEU A 52 -6.59 22.39 1.02
C LEU A 52 -5.82 22.05 2.30
N ALA A 53 -4.53 21.71 2.20
CA ALA A 53 -3.65 21.37 3.32
C ALA A 53 -4.24 20.34 4.33
N ALA A 54 -5.19 19.52 3.89
CA ALA A 54 -5.91 18.53 4.68
C ALA A 54 -5.91 17.17 3.96
N ARG A 55 -6.16 16.09 4.71
CA ARG A 55 -6.36 14.74 4.14
C ARG A 55 -7.66 14.73 3.33
N THR A 56 -7.60 14.14 2.14
CA THR A 56 -8.74 14.03 1.22
C THR A 56 -8.83 12.60 0.69
N VAL A 57 -9.88 12.29 -0.07
CA VAL A 57 -10.01 11.00 -0.76
C VAL A 57 -8.78 10.67 -1.63
N PHE A 58 -8.07 11.68 -2.17
CA PHE A 58 -6.85 11.48 -2.94
C PHE A 58 -5.68 10.86 -2.16
N ASN A 59 -5.75 10.81 -0.82
CA ASN A 59 -4.77 10.11 0.02
C ASN A 59 -4.98 8.59 0.01
N ILE A 60 -6.19 8.11 -0.30
CA ILE A 60 -6.52 6.68 -0.34
C ILE A 60 -6.72 6.14 -1.77
N LEU A 61 -6.80 7.02 -2.78
CA LEU A 61 -6.96 6.60 -4.18
C LEU A 61 -5.71 5.93 -4.77
N GLY A 62 -4.52 6.30 -4.32
CA GLY A 62 -3.27 5.78 -4.88
C GLY A 62 -3.24 4.24 -4.88
N PRO A 63 -3.36 3.59 -3.72
CA PRO A 63 -3.37 2.12 -3.63
C PRO A 63 -4.48 1.42 -4.43
N LEU A 64 -5.61 2.09 -4.67
CA LEU A 64 -6.73 1.54 -5.46
C LEU A 64 -6.46 1.55 -6.97
N THR A 65 -5.43 2.26 -7.43
CA THR A 65 -5.18 2.51 -8.86
C THR A 65 -3.98 1.75 -9.40
N ASN A 66 -3.74 0.52 -8.92
CA ASN A 66 -2.65 -0.31 -9.40
C ASN A 66 -2.73 -0.53 -10.93
N PRO A 67 -1.75 -0.04 -11.72
CA PRO A 67 -1.80 -0.11 -13.17
C PRO A 67 -1.58 -1.53 -13.73
N ALA A 68 -1.10 -2.47 -12.92
CA ALA A 68 -0.91 -3.87 -13.32
C ALA A 68 -2.15 -4.75 -13.11
N SER A 69 -3.30 -4.17 -12.72
CA SER A 69 -4.54 -4.92 -12.46
C SER A 69 -4.35 -6.10 -11.50
N ALA A 70 -3.55 -5.89 -10.44
CA ALA A 70 -3.25 -6.92 -9.46
C ALA A 70 -4.54 -7.47 -8.82
N THR A 71 -4.69 -8.79 -8.87
CA THR A 71 -5.85 -9.50 -8.29
C THR A 71 -5.72 -9.73 -6.78
N HIS A 72 -4.50 -9.64 -6.26
CA HIS A 72 -4.13 -9.83 -4.87
C HIS A 72 -3.34 -8.63 -4.37
N MET A 73 -3.74 -8.03 -3.24
CA MET A 73 -3.11 -6.80 -2.75
C MET A 73 -2.94 -6.77 -1.23
N LEU A 74 -1.86 -6.13 -0.77
CA LEU A 74 -1.66 -5.70 0.61
C LEU A 74 -1.63 -4.17 0.62
N ILE A 75 -2.54 -3.54 1.35
CA ILE A 75 -2.71 -2.09 1.37
C ILE A 75 -2.67 -1.57 2.80
N GLY A 76 -1.78 -0.62 3.02
CA GLY A 76 -1.69 0.17 4.24
C GLY A 76 -2.69 1.30 4.32
N VAL A 77 -3.24 1.55 5.50
CA VAL A 77 -4.03 2.75 5.77
C VAL A 77 -3.57 3.47 7.04
N PHE A 78 -3.57 4.80 7.00
CA PHE A 78 -3.15 5.63 8.13
C PHE A 78 -4.18 5.71 9.27
N ASP A 79 -5.42 5.26 9.04
CA ASP A 79 -6.52 5.32 10.01
C ASP A 79 -7.22 3.95 10.04
N PRO A 80 -7.38 3.34 11.22
CA PRO A 80 -7.95 1.99 11.34
C PRO A 80 -9.40 1.91 10.87
N SER A 81 -10.14 3.02 10.87
CA SER A 81 -11.52 3.06 10.36
C SER A 81 -11.60 2.89 8.84
N LEU A 82 -10.48 3.03 8.12
CA LEU A 82 -10.42 2.89 6.67
C LEU A 82 -10.22 1.45 6.19
N THR A 83 -9.80 0.51 7.05
CA THR A 83 -9.46 -0.85 6.62
C THR A 83 -10.65 -1.52 5.92
N GLU A 84 -11.81 -1.50 6.55
CA GLU A 84 -13.01 -2.18 6.08
C GLU A 84 -13.68 -1.46 4.89
N PRO A 85 -13.88 -0.12 4.90
CA PRO A 85 -14.36 0.60 3.72
C PRO A 85 -13.48 0.38 2.49
N MET A 86 -12.15 0.40 2.64
CA MET A 86 -11.25 0.18 1.52
C MET A 86 -11.31 -1.26 1.02
N ALA A 87 -11.36 -2.26 1.90
CA ALA A 87 -11.52 -3.66 1.50
C ALA A 87 -12.81 -3.89 0.69
N ASN A 88 -13.91 -3.25 1.09
CA ASN A 88 -15.17 -3.30 0.35
C ASN A 88 -15.06 -2.64 -1.04
N VAL A 89 -14.40 -1.49 -1.13
CA VAL A 89 -14.16 -0.81 -2.42
C VAL A 89 -13.33 -1.68 -3.36
N LEU A 90 -12.29 -2.33 -2.85
CA LEU A 90 -11.48 -3.27 -3.64
C LEU A 90 -12.32 -4.43 -4.19
N GLY A 91 -13.23 -4.99 -3.37
CA GLY A 91 -14.16 -6.02 -3.81
C GLY A 91 -15.08 -5.55 -4.94
N GLN A 92 -15.61 -4.34 -4.84
CA GLN A 92 -16.43 -3.72 -5.89
C GLN A 92 -15.64 -3.44 -7.18
N MET A 93 -14.33 -3.24 -7.08
CA MET A 93 -13.43 -3.07 -8.21
C MET A 93 -12.99 -4.39 -8.86
N GLY A 94 -13.44 -5.54 -8.33
CA GLY A 94 -13.16 -6.87 -8.89
C GLY A 94 -11.85 -7.51 -8.40
N VAL A 95 -11.28 -7.01 -7.31
CA VAL A 95 -10.10 -7.61 -6.66
C VAL A 95 -10.50 -8.94 -6.03
N ILE A 96 -9.70 -9.98 -6.25
CA ILE A 96 -10.00 -11.35 -5.78
C ILE A 96 -9.73 -11.45 -4.28
N ALA A 97 -8.56 -10.99 -3.83
CA ALA A 97 -8.20 -10.96 -2.43
C ALA A 97 -7.40 -9.72 -2.07
N ALA A 98 -7.60 -9.20 -0.85
CA ALA A 98 -6.76 -8.14 -0.33
C ALA A 98 -6.69 -8.17 1.19
N PHE A 99 -5.54 -7.82 1.74
CA PHE A 99 -5.44 -7.37 3.12
C PHE A 99 -5.34 -5.85 3.13
N VAL A 100 -6.27 -5.20 3.81
CA VAL A 100 -6.14 -3.78 4.16
C VAL A 100 -5.81 -3.68 5.64
N VAL A 101 -4.66 -3.07 5.96
CA VAL A 101 -4.04 -3.16 7.28
C VAL A 101 -3.82 -1.78 7.89
N HIS A 102 -4.00 -1.71 9.19
CA HIS A 102 -3.54 -0.61 10.04
C HIS A 102 -2.71 -1.19 11.17
N GLY A 103 -1.46 -0.79 11.24
CA GLY A 103 -0.50 -1.28 12.22
C GLY A 103 -0.63 -0.60 13.57
N ALA A 104 -0.12 -1.29 14.59
CA ALA A 104 0.13 -0.65 15.88
C ALA A 104 0.99 0.62 15.73
N ASP A 105 0.82 1.56 16.66
CA ASP A 105 1.46 2.89 16.64
C ASP A 105 1.12 3.77 15.43
N GLY A 106 0.04 3.46 14.71
CA GLY A 106 -0.48 4.29 13.63
C GLY A 106 0.21 4.08 12.28
N LEU A 107 0.97 2.98 12.13
CA LEU A 107 1.65 2.63 10.89
C LEU A 107 0.65 2.17 9.82
N ASP A 108 0.95 2.46 8.56
CA ASP A 108 0.23 1.91 7.42
C ASP A 108 0.84 0.59 6.93
N GLU A 109 1.53 -0.13 7.80
CA GLU A 109 2.01 -1.50 7.55
C GLU A 109 1.58 -2.45 8.68
N LEU A 110 1.75 -3.75 8.49
CA LEU A 110 1.74 -4.69 9.62
C LEU A 110 2.96 -4.41 10.50
N SER A 111 2.71 -4.08 11.76
CA SER A 111 3.72 -3.75 12.75
C SER A 111 3.96 -4.90 13.71
N ILE A 112 5.22 -5.07 14.12
CA ILE A 112 5.60 -5.94 15.24
C ILE A 112 5.57 -5.22 16.60
N THR A 113 5.21 -3.93 16.64
CA THR A 113 5.17 -3.17 17.90
C THR A 113 3.94 -3.48 18.76
N GLY A 114 2.87 -4.00 18.16
CA GLY A 114 1.60 -4.25 18.84
C GLY A 114 0.60 -4.99 17.96
N VAL A 115 -0.67 -4.97 18.38
CA VAL A 115 -1.79 -5.59 17.63
C VAL A 115 -2.13 -4.77 16.39
N ASN A 116 -2.34 -5.46 15.27
CA ASN A 116 -2.69 -4.87 13.99
C ASN A 116 -4.18 -5.09 13.71
N ARG A 117 -4.84 -4.13 13.06
CA ARG A 117 -6.19 -4.32 12.51
C ARG A 117 -6.07 -4.72 11.04
N VAL A 118 -6.74 -5.79 10.65
CA VAL A 118 -6.73 -6.32 9.29
C VAL A 118 -8.16 -6.49 8.79
N SER A 119 -8.48 -5.94 7.62
CA SER A 119 -9.69 -6.26 6.87
C SER A 119 -9.30 -7.08 5.64
N HIS A 120 -9.67 -8.36 5.66
CA HIS A 120 -9.38 -9.33 4.63
C HIS A 120 -10.55 -9.44 3.67
N LEU A 121 -10.35 -8.98 2.43
CA LEU A 121 -11.20 -9.29 1.30
C LEU A 121 -10.79 -10.65 0.73
N LEU A 122 -11.75 -11.55 0.55
CA LEU A 122 -11.57 -12.78 -0.22
C LEU A 122 -12.87 -13.13 -0.94
N ASN A 123 -12.83 -13.22 -2.28
CA ASN A 123 -13.97 -13.59 -3.11
C ASN A 123 -15.24 -12.76 -2.82
N GLY A 124 -15.07 -11.45 -2.66
CA GLY A 124 -16.17 -10.52 -2.39
C GLY A 124 -16.69 -10.50 -0.95
N GLN A 125 -16.12 -11.30 -0.05
CA GLN A 125 -16.42 -11.26 1.39
C GLN A 125 -15.32 -10.51 2.13
N VAL A 126 -15.69 -9.65 3.07
CA VAL A 126 -14.75 -8.94 3.94
C VAL A 126 -14.90 -9.44 5.36
N GLU A 127 -13.79 -9.89 5.94
CA GLU A 127 -13.68 -10.25 7.35
C GLU A 127 -12.65 -9.32 8.02
N THR A 128 -13.03 -8.71 9.14
CA THR A 128 -12.13 -7.85 9.92
C THR A 128 -11.73 -8.54 11.21
N PHE A 129 -10.42 -8.61 11.48
CA PHE A 129 -9.87 -9.23 12.67
C PHE A 129 -8.63 -8.46 13.16
N GLU A 130 -8.20 -8.81 14.38
CA GLU A 130 -6.96 -8.35 14.97
C GLU A 130 -5.87 -9.40 14.79
N LEU A 131 -4.64 -8.95 14.52
CA LEU A 131 -3.48 -9.81 14.32
C LEU A 131 -2.34 -9.36 15.24
N ASP A 132 -2.04 -10.18 16.24
CA ASP A 132 -0.91 -9.96 17.14
C ASP A 132 0.36 -10.62 16.56
N PRO A 133 1.47 -9.89 16.37
CA PRO A 133 2.74 -10.47 15.93
C PRO A 133 3.23 -11.64 16.81
N ILE A 134 2.89 -11.64 18.11
CA ILE A 134 3.27 -12.71 19.03
C ILE A 134 2.64 -14.06 18.61
N GLU A 135 1.41 -14.04 18.10
CA GLU A 135 0.70 -15.25 17.65
C GLU A 135 1.40 -15.89 16.43
N LEU A 136 2.17 -15.10 15.70
CA LEU A 136 3.00 -15.53 14.56
C LEU A 136 4.43 -15.92 14.97
N GLY A 137 4.75 -15.89 16.28
CA GLY A 137 6.10 -16.15 16.79
C GLY A 137 7.09 -15.00 16.58
N LEU A 138 6.60 -13.79 16.27
CA LEU A 138 7.43 -12.60 16.13
C LEU A 138 7.53 -11.86 17.47
N PRO A 139 8.75 -11.55 17.95
CA PRO A 139 8.91 -10.77 19.17
C PRO A 139 8.43 -9.33 18.95
N ARG A 140 7.91 -8.70 20.02
CA ARG A 140 7.59 -7.27 19.97
C ARG A 140 8.86 -6.43 19.87
N ALA A 141 8.78 -5.35 19.10
CA ALA A 141 9.80 -4.31 19.04
C ALA A 141 9.25 -2.97 19.54
N ALA A 142 10.12 -2.02 19.87
CA ALA A 142 9.71 -0.63 20.06
C ALA A 142 9.63 0.07 18.70
N LEU A 143 8.78 1.10 18.58
CA LEU A 143 8.71 1.91 17.35
C LEU A 143 10.07 2.51 16.95
N ALA A 144 10.90 2.87 17.95
CA ALA A 144 12.26 3.37 17.73
C ALA A 144 13.19 2.34 17.04
N ASP A 145 12.95 1.05 17.22
CA ASP A 145 13.75 -0.01 16.58
C ASP A 145 13.48 -0.09 15.06
N LEU A 146 12.35 0.46 14.62
CA LEU A 146 11.91 0.51 13.22
C LEU A 146 12.23 1.85 12.54
N GLN A 147 12.81 2.80 13.28
CA GLN A 147 13.05 4.14 12.77
C GLN A 147 14.13 4.13 11.67
N GLY A 148 13.75 4.62 10.48
CA GLY A 148 14.68 4.83 9.37
C GLY A 148 15.58 6.06 9.54
N GLY A 149 16.43 6.32 8.53
CA GLY A 149 17.34 7.47 8.45
C GLY A 149 16.88 8.61 7.56
#